data_AF-A0A485B4H1-F1
#
_entry.id   AF-A0A485B4H1-F1
#
_cell.length_a   1.000
_cell.length_b   1.000
_cell.length_c   1.000
_cell.angle_alpha   90.00
_cell.angle_beta   90.00
_cell.angle_gamma   90.00
#
_symmetry.space_group_name_H-M   'P 1'
#
loop_
_entity.id
_entity.type
_entity.pdbx_description
1 polymer ?
#
loop_
_entity_poly.entity_id
_entity_poly.type
_entity_poly.pdbx_seq_one_letter_code
_entity_poly.pdbx_strand_id
1 'polypeptide(L)'
;MDRIIQSPGKYIQGADVITRLGDYLTPMANSWLVVGDKFVLGFAEETLRKSLTSAGLSVEIARLAASVRKTKSIAYRMWRIAPNAAPF
;
A
#
# COMPACT_ATOMS: atom_id res chain seq x y z
N MET A 1 -8.12 20.89 -29.95
CA MET A 1 -8.08 21.20 -28.51
C MET A 1 -8.40 19.92 -27.79
N ASP A 2 -7.44 19.38 -27.05
CA ASP A 2 -7.57 18.05 -26.48
C ASP A 2 -8.45 18.07 -25.23
N ARG A 3 -9.32 17.07 -25.12
CA ARG A 3 -10.15 16.83 -23.95
C ARG A 3 -9.67 15.55 -23.31
N ILE A 4 -8.88 15.67 -22.25
CA ILE A 4 -8.24 14.55 -21.59
C ILE A 4 -8.99 14.24 -20.30
N ILE A 5 -9.31 12.96 -20.10
CA ILE A 5 -9.78 12.43 -18.82
C ILE A 5 -8.70 11.52 -18.25
N GLN A 6 -8.47 11.64 -16.95
CA GLN A 6 -7.61 10.74 -16.19
C GLN A 6 -8.46 10.08 -15.11
N SER A 7 -8.34 8.76 -14.99
CA SER A 7 -9.02 7.97 -13.97
C SER A 7 -8.04 6.98 -13.36
N PRO A 8 -8.31 6.50 -12.13
CA PRO A 8 -7.61 5.33 -11.60
C PRO A 8 -7.77 4.14 -12.55
N GLY A 9 -6.76 3.27 -12.61
CA GLY A 9 -6.86 2.01 -13.36
C GLY A 9 -7.89 1.05 -12.76
N LYS A 10 -8.19 1.18 -11.46
CA LYS A 10 -9.20 0.38 -10.76
C LYS A 10 -9.77 1.15 -9.56
N TYR A 11 -11.09 1.09 -9.39
CA TYR A 11 -11.81 1.55 -8.19
C TYR A 11 -12.54 0.36 -7.59
N ILE A 12 -12.33 0.08 -6.30
CA ILE A 12 -12.89 -1.09 -5.61
C ILE A 12 -13.56 -0.62 -4.32
N GLN A 13 -14.84 -0.96 -4.16
CA GLN A 13 -15.63 -0.65 -2.98
C GLN A 13 -16.48 -1.87 -2.61
N GLY A 14 -16.64 -2.12 -1.31
CA GLY A 14 -17.50 -3.18 -0.80
C GLY A 14 -17.27 -3.42 0.69
N ALA A 15 -18.22 -4.08 1.34
CA ALA A 15 -18.07 -4.52 2.72
C ALA A 15 -16.88 -5.49 2.83
N ASP A 16 -16.11 -5.33 3.90
CA ASP A 16 -14.96 -6.17 4.26
C ASP A 16 -13.92 -6.35 3.15
N VAL A 17 -13.83 -5.40 2.21
CA VAL A 17 -12.94 -5.51 1.03
C VAL A 17 -11.47 -5.74 1.39
N ILE A 18 -11.05 -5.28 2.57
CA ILE A 18 -9.68 -5.46 3.09
C ILE A 18 -9.33 -6.94 3.27
N THR A 19 -10.32 -7.81 3.54
CA THR A 19 -10.10 -9.26 3.68
C THR A 19 -9.66 -9.93 2.38
N ARG A 20 -10.00 -9.33 1.22
CA ARG A 20 -9.65 -9.80 -0.13
C ARG A 20 -8.56 -8.95 -0.79
N LEU A 21 -7.89 -8.10 -0.02
CA LEU A 21 -6.90 -7.18 -0.56
C LEU A 21 -5.75 -7.92 -1.27
N GLY A 22 -5.30 -9.06 -0.72
CA GLY A 22 -4.25 -9.88 -1.32
C GLY A 22 -4.53 -10.22 -2.79
N ASP A 23 -5.73 -10.73 -3.10
CA ASP A 23 -6.13 -11.14 -4.45
C ASP A 23 -6.05 -9.99 -5.48
N TYR A 24 -6.33 -8.77 -5.05
CA TYR A 24 -6.26 -7.59 -5.92
C TYR A 24 -4.83 -7.13 -6.17
N LEU A 25 -3.92 -7.38 -5.23
CA LEU A 25 -2.53 -6.91 -5.26
C LEU A 25 -1.56 -7.92 -5.87
N THR A 26 -1.88 -9.22 -5.86
CA THR A 26 -1.09 -10.30 -6.47
C THR A 26 -0.56 -10.00 -7.88
N PRO A 27 -1.36 -9.48 -8.84
CA PRO A 27 -0.85 -9.23 -10.19
C PRO A 27 0.08 -8.01 -10.29
N MET A 28 0.27 -7.23 -9.23
CA MET A 28 1.02 -5.97 -9.27
C MET A 28 2.43 -6.09 -8.70
N ALA A 29 2.62 -6.79 -7.57
CA ALA A 29 3.93 -6.99 -6.93
C ALA A 29 3.91 -8.11 -5.88
N ASN A 30 5.08 -8.69 -5.60
CA ASN A 30 5.27 -9.76 -4.61
C ASN A 30 5.52 -9.24 -3.18
N SER A 31 5.97 -7.99 -3.04
CA SER A 31 6.34 -7.37 -1.76
C SER A 31 5.73 -5.98 -1.63
N TRP A 32 5.13 -5.71 -0.46
CA TRP A 32 4.34 -4.51 -0.22
C TRP A 32 4.78 -3.77 1.04
N LEU A 33 4.85 -2.45 0.92
CA LEU A 33 4.95 -1.54 2.06
C LEU A 33 3.57 -0.93 2.32
N VAL A 34 2.95 -1.29 3.43
CA VAL A 34 1.68 -0.71 3.85
C VAL A 34 1.98 0.44 4.81
N VAL A 35 1.55 1.64 4.42
CA VAL A 35 1.70 2.85 5.24
C VAL A 35 0.34 3.22 5.81
N GLY A 36 0.24 3.30 7.13
CA GLY A 36 -1.02 3.64 7.80
C GLY A 36 -0.80 4.41 9.09
N ASP A 37 -1.81 5.17 9.50
CA ASP A 37 -1.85 5.78 10.84
C ASP A 37 -1.86 4.68 11.92
N LYS A 38 -1.22 4.94 13.06
CA LYS A 38 -1.29 4.10 14.26
C LYS A 38 -2.73 3.74 14.65
N PHE A 39 -3.67 4.68 14.59
CA PHE A 39 -5.08 4.40 14.96
C PHE A 39 -5.73 3.42 13.97
N VAL A 40 -5.55 3.65 12.67
CA VAL A 40 -6.13 2.80 11.61
C VAL A 40 -5.53 1.41 11.63
N LEU A 41 -4.20 1.31 11.76
CA LEU A 41 -3.51 0.03 11.86
C LEU A 41 -3.92 -0.73 13.13
N GLY A 42 -4.34 -0.04 14.19
CA GLY A 42 -4.82 -0.66 15.42
C GLY A 42 -5.96 -1.65 15.24
N PHE A 43 -6.80 -1.48 14.21
CA PHE A 43 -7.90 -2.42 13.90
C PHE A 43 -7.76 -3.10 12.53
N ALA A 44 -7.00 -2.53 11.59
CA ALA A 44 -6.89 -3.07 10.24
C ALA A 44 -5.65 -3.96 10.02
N GLU A 45 -4.59 -3.83 10.84
CA GLU A 45 -3.29 -4.45 10.57
C GLU A 45 -3.36 -5.98 10.52
N GLU A 46 -4.10 -6.62 11.44
CA GLU A 46 -4.25 -8.08 11.47
C GLU A 46 -4.93 -8.59 10.18
N THR A 47 -6.05 -7.98 9.80
CA THR A 47 -6.80 -8.32 8.60
C THR A 47 -5.97 -8.11 7.33
N LEU A 48 -5.20 -7.01 7.27
CA LEU A 48 -4.29 -6.71 6.16
C LEU A 48 -3.21 -7.78 6.03
N ARG A 49 -2.50 -8.08 7.13
CA ARG A 49 -1.44 -9.10 7.13
C ARG A 49 -2.00 -10.46 6.72
N LYS A 50 -3.13 -10.86 7.29
CA LYS A 50 -3.77 -12.12 6.95
C LYS A 50 -4.12 -12.19 5.46
N SER A 51 -4.76 -11.17 4.91
CA SER A 51 -5.13 -11.12 3.50
C SER A 51 -3.92 -11.22 2.57
N LEU A 52 -2.85 -10.45 2.83
CA LEU A 52 -1.66 -10.45 1.99
C LEU A 52 -0.87 -11.76 2.12
N THR A 53 -0.68 -12.28 3.33
CA THR A 53 0.04 -13.53 3.55
C THR A 53 -0.71 -14.75 3.01
N SER A 54 -2.05 -14.77 3.10
CA SER A 54 -2.87 -15.81 2.47
C SER A 54 -2.75 -15.81 0.94
N ALA A 55 -2.49 -14.65 0.32
CA ALA A 55 -2.19 -14.53 -1.10
C ALA A 55 -0.71 -14.79 -1.44
N GLY A 56 0.14 -15.15 -0.47
CA GLY A 56 1.57 -15.41 -0.67
C GLY A 56 2.43 -14.15 -0.81
N LEU A 57 1.92 -12.98 -0.41
CA LEU A 57 2.61 -11.70 -0.56
C LEU A 57 3.40 -11.34 0.70
N SER A 58 4.58 -10.75 0.51
CA SER A 58 5.41 -10.21 1.59
C SER A 58 4.92 -8.82 1.99
N VAL A 59 4.82 -8.54 3.30
CA VAL A 59 4.28 -7.26 3.80
C VAL A 59 5.13 -6.64 4.91
N GLU A 60 5.51 -5.37 4.73
CA GLU A 60 6.08 -4.51 5.77
C GLU A 60 5.07 -3.41 6.15
N ILE A 61 4.85 -3.21 7.44
CA ILE A 61 3.94 -2.18 7.95
C ILE A 61 4.77 -1.00 8.48
N ALA A 62 4.56 0.18 7.90
CA ALA A 62 5.15 1.43 8.36
C ALA A 62 4.09 2.38 8.92
N ARG A 63 4.32 2.89 10.12
CA ARG A 63 3.43 3.86 10.76
C ARG A 63 3.68 5.26 10.21
N LEU A 64 2.62 5.91 9.76
CA LEU A 64 2.65 7.29 9.31
C LEU A 64 2.65 8.24 10.52
N ALA A 65 3.53 9.24 10.51
CA ALA A 65 3.49 10.32 11.48
C ALA A 65 2.37 11.33 11.12
N ALA A 66 1.83 12.01 12.12
CA ALA A 66 0.65 12.89 12.00
C ALA A 66 0.75 14.04 10.97
N SER A 67 1.92 14.31 10.38
CA SER A 67 2.08 15.29 9.31
C SER A 67 2.65 14.67 8.05
N VAL A 68 1.98 14.89 6.92
CA VAL A 68 2.55 14.66 5.58
C VAL A 68 3.47 15.83 5.22
N ARG A 69 4.59 15.99 5.95
CA ARG A 69 5.65 16.95 5.60
C ARG A 69 6.77 16.22 4.86
N LYS A 70 7.11 16.72 3.66
CA LYS A 70 8.03 16.18 2.66
C LYS A 70 8.33 14.67 2.83
N THR A 71 7.70 13.88 1.96
CA THR A 71 7.83 12.46 1.61
C THR A 71 9.26 11.88 1.52
N LYS A 72 10.31 12.59 1.92
CA LYS A 72 11.69 12.09 1.97
C LYS A 72 11.85 10.90 2.92
N SER A 73 11.21 10.89 4.09
CA SER A 73 11.40 9.78 5.06
C SER A 73 10.85 8.43 4.57
N ILE A 74 9.67 8.43 3.94
CA ILE A 74 9.07 7.22 3.37
C ILE A 74 9.81 6.79 2.12
N ALA A 75 10.15 7.73 1.22
CA ALA A 75 10.97 7.44 0.04
C ALA A 75 12.34 6.85 0.42
N TYR A 76 12.99 7.35 1.48
CA TYR A 76 14.26 6.82 1.98
C TYR A 76 14.13 5.42 2.59
N ARG A 77 12.97 5.11 3.19
CA ARG A 77 12.67 3.77 3.70
C ARG A 77 12.37 2.81 2.54
N MET A 78 11.62 3.23 1.53
CA MET A 78 11.40 2.52 0.27
C MET A 78 12.72 2.22 -0.47
N TRP A 79 13.63 3.19 -0.57
CA TRP A 79 14.95 3.00 -1.16
C TRP A 79 15.80 1.98 -0.39
N ARG A 80 15.70 1.91 0.94
CA ARG A 80 16.42 0.90 1.73
C ARG A 80 15.92 -0.53 1.53
N ILE A 81 14.64 -0.71 1.25
CA ILE A 81 14.02 -2.04 1.06
C ILE A 81 14.02 -2.49 -0.41
N ALA A 82 14.15 -1.54 -1.35
CA ALA A 82 14.22 -1.80 -2.78
C ALA A 82 15.12 -0.76 -3.48
N PRO A 83 16.46 -0.88 -3.38
CA PRO A 83 17.40 0.12 -3.89
C PRO A 83 17.38 0.26 -5.43
N ASN A 84 16.81 -0.71 -6.14
CA ASN A 84 16.68 -0.72 -7.60
C ASN A 84 15.33 -0.18 -8.10
N ALA A 85 14.42 0.22 -7.21
CA ALA A 85 13.18 0.90 -7.61
C ALA A 85 13.54 2.37 -7.91
N ALA A 86 13.71 2.70 -9.19
CA ALA A 86 14.04 4.04 -9.65
C ALA A 86 13.01 5.08 -9.13
N PRO A 87 13.44 6.28 -8.71
CA PRO A 87 12.52 7.37 -8.42
C PRO A 87 11.97 7.91 -9.75
N PHE A 88 10.64 8.05 -9.83
CA PHE A 88 10.01 8.93 -10.81
C PHE A 88 10.27 10.40 -10.45
#